data_AF-A0A3D4QRV2-F1
#
_entry.id   AF-A0A3D4QRV2-F1
#
_cell.length_a   1.000
_cell.length_b   1.000
_cell.length_c   1.000
_cell.angle_alpha   90.00
_cell.angle_beta   90.00
_cell.angle_gamma   90.00
#
_symmetry.space_group_name_H-M   'P 1'
#
loop_
_entity.id
_entity.type
_entity.pdbx_description
1 polymer ?
#
loop_
_entity_poly.entity_id
_entity_poly.type
_entity_poly.pdbx_seq_one_letter_code
_entity_poly.pdbx_strand_id
1 'polypeptide(L)'
;CNDFGAGGVSVAIGELAPGLDINLDLVPVKYEGLDGTELAISESQERMAVVIAPEDGESFIQAARSENLEAAIVARVTDKNRLQIRWRDSYIVDISRDFLDTNGVEQRSNVLVASPSKEQNPLTGFNDKKLGLADNWKENWLSNIQSLNVCSQRGLIERFDSTAGAPTVLLPLGGRQQLTPAEGMAAKIPLLKGETNTAALMSFGFNPEISSWSPFHGAVYAVVEAAAKITAMG
;
A
#
# COMPACT_ATOMS: atom_id res chain seq x y z
N CYS A 1 -10.86 -11.45 5.49
CA CYS A 1 -11.23 -10.85 4.19
C CYS A 1 -9.96 -10.62 3.40
N ASN A 2 -10.08 -10.44 2.08
CA ASN A 2 -8.97 -10.13 1.18
C ASN A 2 -9.48 -9.22 0.06
N ASP A 3 -8.67 -8.27 -0.40
CA ASP A 3 -9.01 -7.43 -1.55
C ASP A 3 -8.65 -8.13 -2.87
N PHE A 4 -9.34 -7.74 -3.94
CA PHE A 4 -9.02 -8.25 -5.28
C PHE A 4 -7.92 -7.38 -5.90
N GLY A 5 -6.68 -7.81 -5.72
CA GLY A 5 -5.51 -7.26 -6.40
C GLY A 5 -5.06 -8.13 -7.56
N ALA A 6 -3.76 -8.45 -7.57
CA ALA A 6 -3.12 -9.25 -8.61
C ALA A 6 -3.69 -10.69 -8.65
N GLY A 7 -3.97 -11.20 -9.85
CA GLY A 7 -4.47 -12.56 -10.06
C GLY A 7 -5.96 -12.78 -9.76
N GLY A 8 -6.70 -11.72 -9.41
CA GLY A 8 -8.16 -11.71 -9.41
C GLY A 8 -8.82 -12.70 -8.44
N VAL A 9 -9.93 -13.31 -8.87
CA VAL A 9 -10.70 -14.31 -8.09
C VAL A 9 -9.79 -15.45 -7.61
N SER A 10 -8.89 -15.90 -8.48
CA SER A 10 -8.06 -17.08 -8.23
C SER A 10 -7.12 -16.89 -7.04
N VAL A 11 -6.59 -15.69 -6.86
CA VAL A 11 -5.71 -15.34 -5.74
C VAL A 11 -6.51 -14.81 -4.56
N ALA A 12 -7.36 -13.80 -4.79
CA ALA A 12 -8.08 -13.11 -3.72
C ALA A 12 -8.96 -14.05 -2.89
N ILE A 13 -9.69 -14.95 -3.55
CA ILE A 13 -10.48 -15.99 -2.86
C ILE A 13 -9.60 -17.18 -2.52
N GLY A 14 -8.69 -17.60 -3.41
CA GLY A 14 -7.84 -18.77 -3.23
C GLY A 14 -6.93 -18.72 -2.00
N GLU A 15 -6.57 -17.53 -1.51
CA GLU A 15 -5.75 -17.35 -0.30
C GLU A 15 -6.55 -17.41 1.00
N LEU A 16 -7.88 -17.36 0.95
CA LEU A 16 -8.72 -17.25 2.16
C LEU A 16 -8.84 -18.56 2.95
N ALA A 17 -8.70 -19.71 2.29
CA ALA A 17 -8.80 -21.02 2.95
C ALA A 17 -8.11 -22.13 2.15
N PRO A 18 -7.57 -23.18 2.81
CA PRO A 18 -6.88 -24.29 2.13
C PRO A 18 -7.73 -25.02 1.09
N GLY A 19 -9.01 -25.29 1.39
CA GLY A 19 -9.94 -25.95 0.48
C GLY A 19 -11.10 -25.03 0.10
N LEU A 20 -11.31 -24.83 -1.20
CA LEU A 20 -12.31 -23.91 -1.74
C LEU A 20 -12.98 -24.48 -2.98
N ASP A 21 -14.31 -24.37 -3.02
CA ASP A 21 -15.12 -24.63 -4.21
C ASP A 21 -15.77 -23.30 -4.64
N ILE A 22 -15.22 -22.71 -5.71
CA ILE A 22 -15.60 -21.41 -6.25
C ILE A 22 -16.50 -21.61 -7.48
N ASN A 23 -17.63 -20.92 -7.52
CA ASN A 23 -18.51 -20.88 -8.67
C ASN A 23 -18.45 -19.53 -9.37
N LEU A 24 -17.80 -19.48 -10.54
CA LEU A 24 -17.67 -18.25 -11.33
C LEU A 24 -19.01 -17.77 -11.90
N ASP A 25 -19.99 -18.66 -12.06
CA ASP A 25 -21.32 -18.28 -12.55
C ASP A 25 -22.08 -17.37 -11.56
N LEU A 26 -21.64 -17.33 -10.29
CA LEU A 26 -22.22 -16.48 -9.25
C LEU A 26 -21.46 -15.17 -9.04
N VAL A 27 -20.31 -15.00 -9.69
CA VAL A 27 -19.53 -13.77 -9.60
C VAL A 27 -20.26 -12.67 -10.38
N PRO A 28 -20.62 -11.53 -9.76
CA PRO A 28 -21.24 -10.43 -10.48
C PRO A 28 -20.31 -9.90 -11.57
N VAL A 29 -20.82 -9.82 -12.81
CA VAL A 29 -20.08 -9.36 -13.98
C VAL A 29 -20.69 -8.08 -14.54
N LYS A 30 -19.85 -7.11 -14.91
CA LYS A 30 -20.27 -5.88 -15.60
C LYS A 30 -20.30 -6.02 -17.13
N TYR A 31 -19.58 -7.00 -17.67
CA TYR A 31 -19.43 -7.22 -19.10
C TYR A 31 -19.87 -8.64 -19.46
N GLU A 32 -20.73 -8.73 -20.47
CA GLU A 32 -21.07 -10.01 -21.08
C GLU A 32 -19.92 -10.49 -21.96
N GLY A 33 -19.83 -11.82 -22.16
CA GLY A 33 -18.90 -12.42 -23.11
C GLY A 33 -17.53 -12.81 -22.58
N LEU A 34 -17.25 -12.58 -21.29
CA LEU A 34 -16.02 -13.07 -20.65
C LEU A 34 -16.02 -14.60 -20.55
N ASP A 35 -14.87 -15.21 -20.82
CA ASP A 35 -14.67 -16.64 -20.60
C ASP A 35 -14.30 -16.97 -19.14
N GLY A 36 -14.32 -18.25 -18.78
CA GLY A 36 -14.01 -18.70 -17.42
C GLY A 36 -12.60 -18.33 -16.95
N THR A 37 -11.62 -18.25 -17.86
CA THR A 37 -10.25 -17.86 -17.52
C THR A 37 -10.20 -16.37 -17.20
N GLU A 38 -10.76 -15.54 -18.06
CA GLU A 38 -10.84 -14.09 -17.88
C GLU A 38 -11.57 -13.72 -16.58
N LEU A 39 -12.64 -14.44 -16.25
CA LEU A 39 -13.34 -14.28 -14.98
C LEU A 39 -12.47 -14.68 -13.78
N ALA A 40 -11.75 -15.80 -13.88
CA ALA A 40 -10.91 -16.30 -12.80
C ALA A 40 -9.71 -15.39 -12.48
N ILE A 41 -9.13 -14.74 -13.50
CA ILE A 41 -7.96 -13.85 -13.34
C ILE A 41 -8.32 -12.36 -13.40
N SER A 42 -9.60 -12.02 -13.51
CA SER A 42 -10.05 -10.63 -13.61
C SER A 42 -9.57 -9.80 -12.42
N GLU A 43 -8.87 -8.70 -12.68
CA GLU A 43 -8.38 -7.73 -11.69
C GLU A 43 -9.26 -6.46 -11.66
N SER A 44 -10.56 -6.60 -11.91
CA SER A 44 -11.47 -5.48 -11.77
C SER A 44 -11.44 -4.93 -10.33
N GLN A 45 -11.37 -3.60 -10.25
CA GLN A 45 -11.18 -2.86 -9.01
C GLN A 45 -12.43 -2.88 -8.12
N GLU A 46 -12.27 -2.43 -6.87
CA GLU A 46 -13.38 -2.20 -5.91
C GLU A 46 -14.12 -3.49 -5.51
N ARG A 47 -13.40 -4.61 -5.39
CA ARG A 47 -13.96 -5.89 -4.93
C ARG A 47 -13.23 -6.38 -3.67
N MET A 48 -13.99 -7.03 -2.79
CA MET A 48 -13.48 -7.65 -1.56
C MET A 48 -14.10 -9.04 -1.38
N ALA A 49 -13.28 -10.00 -0.99
CA ALA A 49 -13.70 -11.34 -0.59
C ALA A 49 -13.74 -11.44 0.94
N VAL A 50 -14.83 -11.97 1.49
CA VAL A 50 -15.03 -12.11 2.94
C VAL A 50 -15.43 -13.55 3.26
N VAL A 51 -14.77 -14.14 4.25
CA VAL A 51 -15.16 -15.46 4.80
C VAL A 51 -16.13 -15.21 5.94
N ILE A 52 -17.28 -15.86 5.89
CA ILE A 52 -18.40 -15.66 6.82
C ILE A 52 -18.90 -17.04 7.24
N ALA A 53 -19.41 -17.16 8.46
CA ALA A 53 -20.08 -18.37 8.91
C ALA A 53 -21.33 -18.63 8.04
N PRO A 54 -21.64 -19.89 7.68
CA PRO A 54 -22.76 -20.21 6.79
C PRO A 54 -24.11 -19.62 7.24
N GLU A 55 -24.36 -19.59 8.55
CA GLU A 55 -25.56 -19.05 9.18
C GLU A 55 -25.72 -17.53 9.03
N ASP A 56 -24.60 -16.80 8.87
CA ASP A 56 -24.59 -15.33 8.81
C ASP A 56 -24.64 -14.80 7.37
N GLY A 57 -24.49 -15.65 6.35
CA GLY A 57 -24.32 -15.24 4.95
C GLY A 57 -25.46 -14.37 4.41
N GLU A 58 -26.71 -14.74 4.68
CA GLU A 58 -27.88 -13.96 4.24
C GLU A 58 -27.97 -12.62 4.98
N SER A 59 -27.70 -12.61 6.28
CA SER A 59 -27.70 -11.37 7.09
C SER A 59 -26.63 -10.38 6.61
N PHE A 60 -25.46 -10.89 6.22
CA PHE A 60 -24.39 -10.08 5.66
C PHE A 60 -24.77 -9.47 4.31
N ILE A 61 -25.37 -10.26 3.41
CA ILE A 61 -25.85 -9.75 2.11
C ILE A 61 -26.90 -8.65 2.32
N GLN A 62 -27.82 -8.83 3.28
CA GLN A 62 -28.82 -7.80 3.59
C GLN A 62 -28.19 -6.52 4.13
N ALA A 63 -27.20 -6.62 5.01
CA ALA A 63 -26.44 -5.47 5.52
C ALA A 63 -25.64 -4.75 4.41
N ALA A 64 -25.01 -5.50 3.50
CA ALA A 64 -24.31 -4.93 2.35
C ALA A 64 -25.29 -4.16 1.44
N ARG A 65 -26.47 -4.74 1.17
CA ARG A 65 -27.51 -4.09 0.37
C ARG A 65 -28.07 -2.82 1.02
N SER A 66 -28.19 -2.76 2.35
CA SER A 66 -28.61 -1.52 3.02
C SER A 66 -27.62 -0.36 2.85
N GLU A 67 -26.35 -0.68 2.57
CA GLU A 67 -25.30 0.29 2.23
C GLU A 67 -25.11 0.47 0.71
N ASN A 68 -26.06 -0.01 -0.10
CA ASN A 68 -26.00 0.03 -1.57
C ASN A 68 -24.78 -0.69 -2.18
N LEU A 69 -24.34 -1.77 -1.53
CA LEU A 69 -23.26 -2.64 -2.01
C LEU A 69 -23.81 -3.97 -2.56
N GLU A 70 -23.22 -4.43 -3.66
CA GLU A 70 -23.51 -5.75 -4.22
C GLU A 70 -22.69 -6.84 -3.50
N ALA A 71 -23.36 -7.90 -3.06
CA ALA A 71 -22.73 -9.05 -2.41
C ALA A 71 -23.38 -10.35 -2.89
N ALA A 72 -22.55 -11.36 -3.13
CA ALA A 72 -22.97 -12.69 -3.57
C ALA A 72 -22.09 -13.77 -2.91
N ILE A 73 -22.69 -14.91 -2.57
CA ILE A 73 -21.94 -16.09 -2.12
C ILE A 73 -21.41 -16.80 -3.36
N VAL A 74 -20.11 -16.65 -3.61
CA VAL A 74 -19.44 -17.20 -4.80
C VAL A 74 -18.62 -18.44 -4.52
N ALA A 75 -18.35 -18.76 -3.25
CA ALA A 75 -17.49 -19.88 -2.88
C ALA A 75 -17.95 -20.54 -1.58
N ARG A 76 -17.54 -21.80 -1.39
CA ARG A 76 -17.64 -22.54 -0.12
C ARG A 76 -16.27 -23.03 0.30
N VAL A 77 -15.96 -22.88 1.59
CA VAL A 77 -14.82 -23.55 2.21
C VAL A 77 -15.12 -25.05 2.30
N THR A 78 -14.16 -25.88 1.93
CA THR A 78 -14.27 -27.34 1.94
C THR A 78 -13.08 -27.97 2.66
N ASP A 79 -13.24 -29.23 3.06
CA ASP A 79 -12.22 -30.07 3.70
C ASP A 79 -11.35 -30.85 2.68
N LYS A 80 -11.56 -30.65 1.38
CA LYS A 80 -10.90 -31.41 0.31
C LYS A 80 -9.42 -31.07 0.12
N ASN A 81 -8.91 -30.00 0.74
CA ASN A 81 -7.55 -29.48 0.55
C ASN A 81 -7.19 -29.18 -0.93
N ARG A 82 -8.16 -28.63 -1.69
CA ARG A 82 -8.01 -28.28 -3.11
C ARG A 82 -8.65 -26.92 -3.41
N LEU A 83 -8.06 -26.21 -4.36
CA LEU A 83 -8.69 -25.07 -5.01
C LEU A 83 -9.44 -25.57 -6.25
N GLN A 84 -10.76 -25.54 -6.19
CA GLN A 84 -11.64 -25.92 -7.29
C GLN A 84 -12.41 -24.69 -7.77
N ILE A 85 -12.37 -24.42 -9.07
CA ILE A 85 -13.10 -23.31 -9.70
C ILE A 85 -13.99 -23.88 -10.81
N ARG A 86 -15.29 -23.69 -10.67
CA ARG A 86 -16.32 -24.14 -11.60
C ARG A 86 -16.87 -22.98 -12.42
N TRP A 87 -17.11 -23.25 -13.70
CA TRP A 87 -17.79 -22.36 -14.63
C TRP A 87 -18.61 -23.20 -15.60
N ARG A 88 -19.89 -22.86 -15.81
CA ARG A 88 -20.81 -23.58 -16.72
C ARG A 88 -20.76 -25.10 -16.50
N ASP A 89 -21.02 -25.49 -15.25
CA ASP A 89 -21.06 -26.90 -14.78
C ASP A 89 -19.76 -27.71 -14.92
N SER A 90 -18.64 -27.07 -15.28
CA SER A 90 -17.34 -27.72 -15.45
C SER A 90 -16.28 -27.10 -14.54
N TYR A 91 -15.45 -27.94 -13.92
CA TYR A 91 -14.26 -27.46 -13.22
C TYR A 91 -13.20 -27.06 -14.23
N ILE A 92 -12.89 -25.76 -14.29
CA ILE A 92 -11.83 -25.20 -15.14
C ILE A 92 -10.49 -25.13 -14.40
N VAL A 93 -10.52 -25.12 -13.06
CA VAL A 93 -9.35 -25.24 -12.19
C VAL A 93 -9.65 -26.32 -11.16
N ASP A 94 -8.71 -27.24 -11.00
CA ASP A 94 -8.74 -28.24 -9.93
C ASP A 94 -7.29 -28.58 -9.53
N ILE A 95 -6.78 -27.89 -8.50
CA ILE A 95 -5.39 -27.97 -8.07
C ILE A 95 -5.34 -28.28 -6.57
N SER A 96 -4.46 -29.21 -6.16
CA SER A 96 -4.21 -29.48 -4.74
C SER A 96 -3.55 -28.31 -4.04
N ARG A 97 -3.98 -28.00 -2.80
CA ARG A 97 -3.35 -26.97 -1.97
C ARG A 97 -1.86 -27.21 -1.79
N ASP A 98 -1.48 -28.46 -1.51
CA ASP A 98 -0.08 -28.86 -1.31
C ASP A 98 0.82 -28.51 -2.51
N PHE A 99 0.26 -28.49 -3.73
CA PHE A 99 1.00 -28.08 -4.93
C PHE A 99 1.16 -26.56 -5.02
N LEU A 100 0.11 -25.80 -4.70
CA LEU A 100 0.17 -24.34 -4.65
C LEU A 100 1.18 -23.85 -3.60
N ASP A 101 1.23 -24.52 -2.46
CA ASP A 101 2.08 -24.16 -1.32
C ASP A 101 3.56 -24.51 -1.54
N THR A 102 3.92 -25.15 -2.66
CA THR A 102 5.31 -25.45 -2.98
C THR A 102 6.17 -24.19 -3.20
N ASN A 103 5.56 -23.00 -3.34
CA ASN A 103 6.24 -21.72 -3.59
C ASN A 103 7.18 -21.72 -4.82
N GLY A 104 7.04 -22.72 -5.70
CA GLY A 104 7.93 -22.94 -6.83
C GLY A 104 9.32 -23.42 -6.40
N VAL A 105 10.32 -23.16 -7.25
CA VAL A 105 11.71 -23.57 -7.00
C VAL A 105 12.48 -22.38 -6.42
N GLU A 106 13.19 -22.60 -5.30
CA GLU A 106 14.14 -21.62 -4.76
C GLU A 106 15.08 -21.13 -5.88
N GLN A 107 14.95 -19.86 -6.24
CA GLN A 107 15.84 -19.23 -7.21
C GLN A 107 17.13 -18.82 -6.51
N ARG A 108 18.27 -19.27 -7.04
CA ARG A 108 19.60 -18.85 -6.59
C ARG A 108 20.27 -18.05 -7.70
N SER A 109 20.75 -16.87 -7.36
CA SER A 109 21.51 -16.03 -8.28
C SER A 109 22.83 -15.64 -7.62
N ASN A 110 23.91 -15.71 -8.39
CA ASN A 110 25.21 -15.20 -7.98
C ASN A 110 25.24 -13.72 -8.31
N VAL A 111 25.29 -12.87 -7.29
CA VAL A 111 25.37 -11.42 -7.44
C VAL A 111 26.71 -10.90 -6.96
N LEU A 112 27.26 -9.92 -7.67
CA LEU A 112 28.42 -9.16 -7.22
C LEU A 112 27.93 -7.89 -6.54
N VAL A 113 28.15 -7.78 -5.23
CA VAL A 113 27.82 -6.57 -4.47
C VAL A 113 29.08 -5.72 -4.34
N ALA A 114 29.13 -4.60 -5.07
CA ALA A 114 30.22 -3.64 -4.92
C ALA A 114 30.07 -2.85 -3.62
N SER A 115 31.18 -2.54 -2.97
CA SER A 115 31.18 -1.57 -1.86
C SER A 115 30.88 -0.16 -2.40
N PRO A 116 30.17 0.68 -1.65
CA PRO A 116 29.89 2.05 -2.08
C PRO A 116 31.18 2.85 -2.26
N SER A 117 31.26 3.68 -3.31
CA SER A 117 32.44 4.50 -3.61
C SER A 117 32.66 5.55 -2.51
N LYS A 118 33.91 5.71 -2.06
CA LYS A 118 34.25 6.74 -1.07
C LYS A 118 34.23 8.14 -1.69
N GLU A 119 34.59 8.25 -2.97
CA GLU A 119 34.68 9.50 -3.73
C GLU A 119 33.30 10.09 -4.02
N GLN A 120 32.30 9.24 -4.20
CA GLN A 120 30.91 9.61 -4.50
C GLN A 120 30.02 9.63 -3.26
N ASN A 121 30.59 9.60 -2.05
CA ASN A 121 29.82 9.57 -0.81
C ASN A 121 29.05 10.90 -0.60
N PRO A 122 27.70 10.90 -0.65
CA PRO A 122 26.91 12.11 -0.46
C PRO A 122 26.93 12.63 0.98
N LEU A 123 27.36 11.82 1.96
CA LEU A 123 27.40 12.20 3.37
C LEU A 123 28.68 12.98 3.74
N THR A 124 29.77 12.74 3.02
CA THR A 124 31.09 13.31 3.33
C THR A 124 31.70 14.09 2.17
N GLY A 125 31.06 14.06 0.99
CA GLY A 125 31.53 14.71 -0.25
C GLY A 125 31.36 16.23 -0.29
N PHE A 126 30.86 16.85 0.79
CA PHE A 126 30.76 18.31 0.91
C PHE A 126 32.15 18.93 1.02
N ASN A 127 32.67 19.40 -0.11
CA ASN A 127 33.86 20.23 -0.15
C ASN A 127 33.44 21.65 -0.57
N ASP A 128 33.21 22.52 0.42
CA ASP A 128 32.77 23.91 0.23
C ASP A 128 33.67 24.70 -0.73
N LYS A 129 34.97 24.38 -0.76
CA LYS A 129 35.94 25.00 -1.69
C LYS A 129 35.82 24.48 -3.13
N LYS A 130 35.36 23.24 -3.33
CA LYS A 130 35.22 22.62 -4.65
C LYS A 130 33.89 22.95 -5.33
N LEU A 131 32.87 23.27 -4.52
CA LEU A 131 31.54 23.69 -4.97
C LEU A 131 31.40 25.22 -5.09
N GLY A 132 32.43 26.00 -4.74
CA GLY A 132 32.39 27.47 -4.79
C GLY A 132 31.33 28.08 -3.85
N LEU A 133 30.91 27.34 -2.82
CA LEU A 133 29.76 27.71 -1.99
C LEU A 133 30.00 28.98 -1.18
N ALA A 134 31.26 29.22 -0.78
CA ALA A 134 31.65 30.36 0.03
C ALA A 134 31.54 31.71 -0.70
N ASP A 135 31.74 31.71 -2.02
CA ASP A 135 31.81 32.95 -2.81
C ASP A 135 30.42 33.43 -3.27
N ASN A 136 29.41 32.54 -3.29
CA ASN A 136 28.08 32.84 -3.80
C ASN A 136 26.92 32.16 -3.04
N TRP A 137 26.98 32.20 -1.71
CA TRP A 137 26.00 31.56 -0.83
C TRP A 137 24.54 31.91 -1.17
N LYS A 138 24.28 33.16 -1.58
CA LYS A 138 22.94 33.64 -1.91
C LYS A 138 22.37 32.91 -3.13
N GLU A 139 23.14 32.80 -4.20
CA GLU A 139 22.70 32.09 -5.40
C GLU A 139 22.54 30.59 -5.14
N ASN A 140 23.46 29.98 -4.37
CA ASN A 140 23.38 28.57 -4.01
C ASN A 140 22.15 28.26 -3.14
N TRP A 141 21.83 29.13 -2.18
CA TRP A 141 20.62 29.03 -1.38
C TRP A 141 19.36 29.14 -2.25
N LEU A 142 19.31 30.15 -3.13
CA LEU A 142 18.19 30.34 -4.05
C LEU A 142 18.01 29.13 -4.99
N SER A 143 19.11 28.57 -5.49
CA SER A 143 19.09 27.36 -6.32
C SER A 143 18.58 26.15 -5.53
N ASN A 144 19.02 25.97 -4.29
CA ASN A 144 18.57 24.87 -3.44
C ASN A 144 17.05 24.92 -3.20
N ILE A 145 16.49 26.08 -2.82
CA ILE A 145 15.05 26.21 -2.57
C ILE A 145 14.19 26.12 -3.84
N GLN A 146 14.80 26.26 -5.03
CA GLN A 146 14.15 26.07 -6.33
C GLN A 146 14.12 24.61 -6.78
N SER A 147 14.95 23.74 -6.18
CA SER A 147 14.95 22.31 -6.50
C SER A 147 13.60 21.67 -6.16
N LEU A 148 13.11 20.76 -7.01
CA LEU A 148 11.84 20.05 -6.80
C LEU A 148 11.82 19.23 -5.51
N ASN A 149 12.98 18.80 -5.02
CA ASN A 149 13.11 18.06 -3.76
C ASN A 149 12.99 18.95 -2.51
N VAL A 150 13.06 20.28 -2.66
CA VAL A 150 13.12 21.24 -1.55
C VAL A 150 11.99 22.27 -1.61
N CYS A 151 11.57 22.67 -2.82
CA CYS A 151 10.56 23.70 -3.00
C CYS A 151 9.22 23.30 -2.36
N SER A 152 8.34 24.29 -2.16
CA SER A 152 7.04 24.05 -1.54
C SER A 152 6.21 23.01 -2.28
N GLN A 153 5.78 21.96 -1.55
CA GLN A 153 4.89 20.92 -2.06
C GLN A 153 3.40 21.28 -1.91
N ARG A 154 3.09 22.54 -1.53
CA ARG A 154 1.72 23.01 -1.26
C ARG A 154 0.74 22.71 -2.40
N GLY A 155 1.18 22.92 -3.65
CA GLY A 155 0.32 22.67 -4.81
C GLY A 155 -0.12 21.22 -4.99
N LEU A 156 0.64 20.25 -4.45
CA LEU A 156 0.23 18.85 -4.40
C LEU A 156 -0.63 18.57 -3.16
N ILE A 157 -0.21 19.08 -2.00
CA ILE A 157 -0.89 18.90 -0.70
C ILE A 157 -2.34 19.39 -0.77
N GLU A 158 -2.58 20.57 -1.34
CA GLU A 158 -3.91 21.19 -1.42
C GLU A 158 -4.88 20.47 -2.37
N ARG A 159 -4.43 19.43 -3.10
CA ARG A 159 -5.31 18.61 -3.95
C ARG A 159 -6.07 17.55 -3.15
N PHE A 160 -5.71 17.33 -1.90
CA PHE A 160 -6.28 16.29 -1.04
C PHE A 160 -6.99 16.90 0.17
N ASP A 161 -8.14 16.34 0.53
CA ASP A 161 -8.84 16.70 1.76
C ASP A 161 -8.14 16.05 2.96
N SER A 162 -7.76 16.87 3.93
CA SER A 162 -7.08 16.43 5.17
C SER A 162 -7.97 16.47 6.40
N THR A 163 -9.27 16.70 6.22
CA THR A 163 -10.27 16.92 7.28
C THR A 163 -11.39 15.87 7.29
N ALA A 164 -11.55 15.12 6.20
CA ALA A 164 -12.52 14.04 6.09
C ALA A 164 -12.42 13.04 7.26
N GLY A 165 -13.55 12.74 7.89
CA GLY A 165 -13.65 11.86 9.08
C GLY A 165 -13.37 12.56 10.43
N ALA A 166 -13.02 13.85 10.42
CA ALA A 166 -12.72 14.68 11.57
C ALA A 166 -11.69 14.16 12.62
N PRO A 167 -10.69 13.29 12.33
CA PRO A 167 -9.74 12.86 13.35
C PRO A 167 -8.45 13.69 13.34
N THR A 168 -8.24 14.57 12.35
CA THR A 168 -6.96 15.20 12.08
C THR A 168 -6.55 16.16 13.19
N VAL A 169 -5.37 15.91 13.77
CA VAL A 169 -4.77 16.74 14.83
C VAL A 169 -3.80 17.74 14.22
N LEU A 170 -2.91 17.27 13.34
CA LEU A 170 -1.98 18.12 12.60
C LEU A 170 -2.45 18.22 11.14
N LEU A 171 -2.82 19.44 10.74
CA LEU A 171 -3.08 19.73 9.33
C LEU A 171 -1.76 19.62 8.54
N PRO A 172 -1.81 19.25 7.25
CA PRO A 172 -0.61 19.12 6.42
C PRO A 172 0.22 20.40 6.32
N LEU A 173 -0.42 21.56 6.48
CA LEU A 173 0.20 22.87 6.56
C LEU A 173 -0.24 23.55 7.85
N GLY A 174 0.71 24.13 8.57
CA GLY A 174 0.51 24.80 9.85
C GLY A 174 1.04 26.23 9.86
N GLY A 175 1.13 26.79 11.07
CA GLY A 175 1.51 28.18 11.30
C GLY A 175 0.38 29.17 10.99
N ARG A 176 0.60 30.44 11.34
CA ARG A 176 -0.40 31.52 11.21
C ARG A 176 -0.94 31.69 9.79
N GLN A 177 -0.12 31.36 8.79
CA GLN A 177 -0.45 31.51 7.38
C GLN A 177 -0.72 30.19 6.66
N GLN A 178 -0.72 29.05 7.37
CA GLN A 178 -0.91 27.71 6.76
C GLN A 178 0.13 27.44 5.65
N LEU A 179 1.40 27.74 5.92
CA LEU A 179 2.51 27.60 4.96
C LEU A 179 3.59 26.62 5.41
N THR A 180 3.58 26.18 6.67
CA THR A 180 4.61 25.32 7.24
C THR A 180 4.20 23.86 7.11
N PRO A 181 4.89 23.03 6.31
CA PRO A 181 4.57 21.60 6.22
C PRO A 181 4.68 20.90 7.58
N ALA A 182 3.78 19.97 7.85
CA ALA A 182 3.94 19.03 8.96
C ALA A 182 4.97 17.94 8.58
N GLU A 183 5.72 17.46 9.58
CA GLU A 183 6.71 16.37 9.38
C GLU A 183 6.06 14.99 9.17
N GLY A 184 4.76 14.88 9.41
CA GLY A 184 3.99 13.66 9.25
C GLY A 184 2.51 13.89 9.52
N MET A 185 1.75 12.79 9.55
CA MET A 185 0.34 12.77 9.90
C MET A 185 0.19 12.54 11.41
N ALA A 186 -0.73 13.27 12.03
CA ALA A 186 -1.26 12.96 13.35
C ALA A 186 -2.79 12.98 13.31
N ALA A 187 -3.42 11.86 13.66
CA ALA A 187 -4.88 11.71 13.65
C ALA A 187 -5.36 10.91 14.86
N LYS A 188 -6.47 11.32 15.47
CA LYS A 188 -7.14 10.58 16.54
C LYS A 188 -7.70 9.26 16.04
N ILE A 189 -7.79 8.27 16.93
CA ILE A 189 -8.49 7.03 16.61
C ILE A 189 -10.00 7.33 16.52
N PRO A 190 -10.66 7.07 15.38
CA PRO A 190 -12.09 7.35 15.23
C PRO A 190 -12.90 6.44 16.13
N LEU A 191 -13.90 7.00 16.82
CA LEU A 191 -14.84 6.26 17.67
C LEU A 191 -16.26 6.38 17.09
N LEU A 192 -17.05 5.32 17.23
CA LEU A 192 -18.48 5.36 16.87
C LEU A 192 -19.27 6.37 17.73
N LYS A 193 -18.85 6.56 19.00
CA LYS A 193 -19.42 7.52 19.95
C LYS A 193 -18.34 8.03 20.90
N GLY A 194 -18.45 9.29 21.29
CA GLY A 194 -17.57 9.93 22.28
C GLY A 194 -16.28 10.49 21.68
N GLU A 195 -15.33 10.79 22.56
CA GLU A 195 -14.03 11.37 22.20
C GLU A 195 -12.88 10.53 22.76
N THR A 196 -11.73 10.55 22.08
CA THR A 196 -10.49 9.92 22.54
C THR A 196 -9.35 10.93 22.57
N ASN A 197 -8.37 10.75 23.45
CA ASN A 197 -7.08 11.44 23.41
C ASN A 197 -5.98 10.56 22.80
N THR A 198 -6.33 9.39 22.28
CA THR A 198 -5.40 8.49 21.60
C THR A 198 -5.28 8.89 20.14
N ALA A 199 -4.05 9.01 19.64
CA ALA A 199 -3.75 9.34 18.25
C ALA A 199 -2.76 8.35 17.64
N ALA A 200 -2.87 8.19 16.32
CA ALA A 200 -1.89 7.53 15.47
C ALA A 200 -1.01 8.59 14.79
N LEU A 201 0.29 8.31 14.75
CA LEU A 201 1.28 9.11 14.03
C LEU A 201 1.79 8.29 12.84
N MET A 202 2.01 8.94 11.70
CA MET A 202 2.61 8.32 10.51
C MET A 202 3.62 9.28 9.89
N SER A 203 4.80 8.77 9.55
CA SER A 203 5.83 9.48 8.80
C SER A 203 6.50 8.51 7.83
N PHE A 204 7.39 9.03 7.00
CA PHE A 204 8.23 8.25 6.10
C PHE A 204 9.59 8.93 5.93
N GLY A 205 10.58 8.14 5.54
CA GLY A 205 11.92 8.61 5.21
C GLY A 205 12.43 7.88 3.98
N PHE A 206 13.06 8.63 3.07
CA PHE A 206 13.71 8.07 1.89
C PHE A 206 14.57 9.14 1.22
N ASN A 207 15.86 8.85 1.07
CA ASN A 207 16.76 9.70 0.32
C ASN A 207 17.26 8.94 -0.94
N PRO A 208 16.87 9.38 -2.15
CA PRO A 208 17.24 8.70 -3.39
C PRO A 208 18.75 8.78 -3.69
N GLU A 209 19.42 9.86 -3.30
CA GLU A 209 20.87 10.03 -3.53
C GLU A 209 21.69 9.06 -2.67
N ILE A 210 21.38 9.01 -1.36
CA ILE A 210 22.02 8.06 -0.43
C ILE A 210 21.72 6.62 -0.86
N SER A 211 20.47 6.32 -1.21
CA SER A 211 20.05 4.96 -1.60
C SER A 211 20.69 4.51 -2.91
N SER A 212 20.87 5.42 -3.88
CA SER A 212 21.56 5.11 -5.13
C SER A 212 23.06 4.88 -4.93
N TRP A 213 23.68 5.63 -4.02
CA TRP A 213 25.09 5.45 -3.66
C TRP A 213 25.32 4.16 -2.86
N SER A 214 24.47 3.90 -1.87
CA SER A 214 24.56 2.74 -1.00
C SER A 214 23.17 2.31 -0.52
N PRO A 215 22.62 1.20 -1.04
CA PRO A 215 21.33 0.69 -0.59
C PRO A 215 21.29 0.39 0.91
N PHE A 216 22.42 -0.05 1.48
CA PHE A 216 22.57 -0.28 2.91
C PHE A 216 22.37 1.01 3.72
N HIS A 217 23.10 2.08 3.38
CA HIS A 217 22.94 3.36 4.08
C HIS A 217 21.58 3.99 3.80
N GLY A 218 21.07 3.88 2.57
CA GLY A 218 19.73 4.34 2.20
C GLY A 218 18.65 3.75 3.12
N ALA A 219 18.70 2.43 3.36
CA ALA A 219 17.78 1.75 4.27
C ALA A 219 17.93 2.24 5.73
N VAL A 220 19.16 2.42 6.21
CA VAL A 220 19.41 2.96 7.56
C VAL A 220 18.85 4.38 7.71
N TYR A 221 19.15 5.27 6.77
CA TYR A 221 18.70 6.65 6.82
C TYR A 221 17.19 6.80 6.62
N ALA A 222 16.55 5.93 5.83
CA ALA A 222 15.09 5.91 5.70
C ALA A 222 14.40 5.68 7.05
N VAL A 223 14.90 4.73 7.85
CA VAL A 223 14.37 4.46 9.20
C VAL A 223 14.66 5.63 10.14
N VAL A 224 15.88 6.15 10.13
CA VAL A 224 16.29 7.28 10.98
C VAL A 224 15.46 8.52 10.68
N GLU A 225 15.26 8.88 9.42
CA GLU A 225 14.47 10.04 9.00
C GLU A 225 13.00 9.87 9.40
N ALA A 226 12.40 8.70 9.16
CA ALA A 226 11.03 8.43 9.59
C ALA A 226 10.87 8.60 11.11
N ALA A 227 11.76 8.00 11.91
CA ALA A 227 11.72 8.10 13.36
C ALA A 227 11.98 9.53 13.88
N ALA A 228 12.90 10.27 13.24
CA ALA A 228 13.19 11.66 13.57
C ALA A 228 11.96 12.55 13.33
N LYS A 229 11.25 12.36 12.23
CA LYS A 229 9.99 13.06 11.92
C LYS A 229 8.91 12.80 12.97
N ILE A 230 8.72 11.53 13.37
CA ILE A 230 7.80 11.19 14.47
C ILE A 230 8.20 11.95 15.75
N THR A 231 9.47 11.86 16.14
CA THR A 231 9.99 12.50 17.36
C THR A 231 9.82 14.03 17.32
N ALA A 232 10.00 14.65 16.16
CA ALA A 232 9.86 16.09 15.97
C ALA A 232 8.39 16.57 16.10
N MET A 233 7.42 15.68 15.91
CA MET A 233 5.99 15.99 16.09
C MET A 233 5.55 16.00 17.56
N GLY A 234 6.40 15.53 18.49
CA GLY A 234 6.13 15.45 19.93
C GLY A 234 5.56 14.09 20.36
#